data_AF-Q6NY07-F1
#
_entry.id   AF-Q6NY07-F1
#
_cell.length_a   1.000
_cell.length_b   1.000
_cell.length_c   1.000
_cell.angle_alpha   90.00
_cell.angle_beta   90.00
_cell.angle_gamma   90.00
#
_symmetry.space_group_name_H-M   'P 1'
#
loop_
_entity.id
_entity.type
_entity.pdbx_description
1 polymer ?
#
loop_
_entity_poly.entity_id
_entity_poly.type
_entity_poly.pdbx_seq_one_letter_code
_entity_poly.pdbx_strand_id
1 'polypeptide(L)' 'RVSAVKADLGKIVLTNPVCTEVGEKIALSRRVEKHWRLIGWGQIRRGVTIKPTVDDD' A
#
# COMPACT_ATOMS: atom_id res chain seq x y z
N ARG A 1 7.23 -0.57 -1.97
CA ARG A 1 8.37 -1.38 -1.46
C ARG A 1 7.99 -2.01 -0.11
N VAL A 2 8.33 -3.27 0.17
CA VAL A 2 8.11 -3.89 1.48
C VAL A 2 9.22 -3.45 2.45
N SER A 3 8.84 -2.96 3.64
CA SER A 3 9.78 -2.47 4.66
C SER A 3 9.96 -3.43 5.83
N ALA A 4 8.91 -4.14 6.24
CA ALA A 4 8.95 -5.12 7.32
C ALA A 4 7.80 -6.12 7.16
N VAL A 5 7.98 -7.33 7.67
CA VAL A 5 6.97 -8.40 7.68
C VAL A 5 6.97 -9.03 9.07
N LYS A 6 5.79 -9.30 9.62
CA LYS A 6 5.60 -10.03 10.89
C LYS A 6 4.32 -10.84 10.80
N ALA A 7 4.43 -12.18 10.81
CA ALA A 7 3.30 -13.09 10.65
C ALA A 7 2.43 -12.71 9.43
N ASP A 8 1.17 -12.38 9.62
CA ASP A 8 0.18 -11.97 8.62
C ASP A 8 0.22 -10.46 8.31
N LEU A 9 1.11 -9.69 8.95
CA LEU A 9 1.21 -8.24 8.80
C LEU A 9 2.41 -7.86 7.91
N GLY A 10 2.17 -6.98 6.95
CA GLY A 10 3.18 -6.36 6.10
C GLY A 10 3.18 -4.84 6.25
N LYS A 11 4.37 -4.23 6.37
CA LYS A 11 4.56 -2.78 6.27
C LYS A 11 5.05 -2.44 4.87
N ILE A 12 4.24 -1.72 4.11
CA ILE A 12 4.55 -1.30 2.73
C ILE A 12 4.77 0.21 2.71
N VAL A 13 5.87 0.63 2.10
CA VAL A 13 6.15 2.03 1.75
C VAL A 13 5.67 2.25 0.33
N LEU A 14 4.73 3.18 0.16
CA LEU A 14 4.20 3.57 -1.14
C LEU A 14 5.19 4.48 -1.86
N THR A 15 5.19 4.48 -3.19
CA THR A 15 6.00 5.40 -4.00
C THR A 15 5.38 6.79 -4.04
N ASN A 16 4.04 6.85 -4.03
CA ASN A 16 3.24 8.06 -4.07
C ASN A 16 2.16 7.95 -2.98
N PRO A 17 1.75 9.07 -2.36
CA PRO A 17 0.60 9.07 -1.47
C PRO A 17 -0.68 8.69 -2.23
N VAL A 18 -1.58 8.00 -1.54
CA VAL A 18 -2.87 7.57 -2.10
C VAL A 18 -3.98 7.86 -1.11
N CYS A 19 -5.17 8.15 -1.62
CA CYS A 19 -6.38 8.29 -0.81
C CYS A 19 -6.97 6.91 -0.55
N THR A 20 -7.18 6.56 0.72
CA THR A 20 -7.70 5.25 1.14
C THR A 20 -8.14 5.33 2.60
N GLU A 21 -8.94 4.37 3.04
CA GLU A 21 -9.42 4.27 4.42
C GLU A 21 -8.87 3.05 5.17
N VAL A 22 -8.81 3.17 6.50
CA VAL A 22 -8.52 2.02 7.36
C VAL A 22 -9.67 1.03 7.25
N GLY A 23 -9.35 -0.24 6.99
CA GLY A 23 -10.33 -1.28 6.76
C GLY A 23 -10.62 -1.56 5.28
N GLU A 24 -10.08 -0.76 4.36
CA GLU A 24 -10.24 -0.99 2.92
C GLU A 24 -9.47 -2.24 2.48
N LYS A 25 -10.08 -3.03 1.58
CA LYS A 25 -9.48 -4.24 1.01
C LYS A 25 -8.63 -3.88 -0.19
N ILE A 26 -7.39 -4.35 -0.22
CA ILE A 26 -6.42 -4.09 -1.28
C ILE A 26 -5.97 -5.38 -1.93
N ALA A 27 -5.72 -5.34 -3.25
CA ALA A 27 -5.08 -6.43 -3.98
C ALA A 27 -3.55 -6.26 -3.94
N LEU A 28 -2.84 -7.38 -3.81
CA LEU A 28 -1.39 -7.42 -3.84
C LEU A 28 -0.93 -8.14 -5.11
N SER A 29 -0.13 -7.45 -5.92
CA SER A 29 0.45 -8.01 -7.14
C SER A 29 1.97 -8.01 -7.05
N ARG A 30 2.61 -9.04 -7.61
CA ARG A 30 4.08 -9.15 -7.71
C ARG A 30 4.48 -9.33 -9.17
N ARG A 31 5.58 -8.69 -9.55
CA ARG A 31 6.19 -8.91 -10.86
C ARG A 31 6.95 -10.25 -10.87
N VAL A 32 6.53 -11.17 -11.74
CA VAL A 32 7.13 -12.49 -11.96
C VAL A 32 7.26 -12.68 -13.47
N GLU A 33 8.46 -13.01 -13.95
CA GLU A 33 8.73 -13.20 -15.40
C GLU A 33 8.21 -12.03 -16.25
N LYS A 34 8.47 -10.80 -15.82
CA LYS A 34 8.01 -9.54 -16.44
C LYS A 34 6.51 -9.26 -16.39
N HIS A 35 5.68 -10.16 -15.88
CA HIS A 35 4.23 -9.97 -15.74
C HIS A 35 3.84 -9.64 -14.30
N TRP A 36 2.83 -8.80 -14.12
CA TRP A 36 2.20 -8.60 -12.82
C TRP A 36 1.22 -9.72 -12.57
N ARG A 37 1.48 -10.52 -11.53
CA ARG A 37 0.60 -11.60 -11.10
C ARG A 37 -0.04 -11.20 -9.77
N LEU A 38 -1.35 -11.39 -9.66
CA LEU A 38 -2.06 -11.29 -8.38
C LEU A 38 -1.51 -12.38 -7.45
N ILE A 39 -1.05 -12.00 -6.27
CA ILE A 39 -0.49 -12.93 -5.27
C ILE A 39 -1.36 -13.04 -4.01
N GLY A 40 -2.37 -12.18 -3.87
CA GLY A 40 -3.29 -12.21 -2.75
C GLY A 40 -3.98 -10.86 -2.55
N TRP A 41 -4.57 -10.71 -1.37
CA TRP A 41 -5.23 -9.49 -0.93
C TRP A 41 -4.92 -9.23 0.55
N GLY A 42 -5.22 -8.03 1.02
CA GLY A 42 -5.08 -7.65 2.42
C GLY A 42 -6.02 -6.52 2.79
N GLN A 43 -5.95 -6.09 4.04
CA GLN A 43 -6.75 -4.98 4.55
C GLN A 43 -5.83 -3.95 5.19
N ILE A 44 -6.09 -2.66 4.97
CA ILE A 44 -5.32 -1.59 5.60
C ILE A 44 -5.68 -1.54 7.09
N ARG A 45 -4.69 -1.78 7.95
CA ARG A 45 -4.87 -1.72 9.42
C ARG A 45 -4.47 -0.37 10.01
N ARG A 46 -3.43 0.26 9.45
CA ARG A 46 -2.90 1.58 9.86
C ARG A 46 -1.99 2.14 8.78
N GLY A 47 -1.80 3.46 8.77
CA GLY A 47 -0.93 4.16 7.83
C GLY A 47 -0.37 5.45 8.43
N VAL A 48 0.49 6.13 7.66
CA VAL A 48 0.97 7.48 7.96
C VAL A 48 0.25 8.44 7.02
N THR A 49 -0.48 9.40 7.58
CA THR A 49 -1.20 10.42 6.80
C THR A 49 -0.26 11.57 6.47
N ILE A 50 -0.36 12.08 5.25
CA ILE A 50 0.31 13.33 4.85
C ILE A 50 -0.74 14.42 4.65
N LYS A 51 -0.38 15.68 4.92
CA LYS A 51 -1.22 16.82 4.53
C LYS A 51 -1.01 17.08 3.03
N PRO A 52 -2.09 17.21 2.23
CA PRO A 52 -1.96 17.64 0.84
C PRO A 52 -1.27 19.00 0.81
N THR A 53 -0.22 19.14 0.01
CA THR A 53 0.28 20.44 -0.42
C THR A 53 -0.61 20.87 -1.58
N VAL A 54 -1.80 21.37 -1.24
CA VAL A 54 -2.52 22.23 -2.19
C VAL A 54 -1.75 23.54 -2.20
N ASP A 55 -1.09 23.83 -3.30
CA ASP A 55 -0.58 25.17 -3.55
C ASP A 55 -1.82 26.05 -3.74
N ASP A 56 -2.20 26.79 -2.68
CA ASP A 56 -3.24 27.82 -2.71
C ASP A 56 -2.68 29.04 -3.49
N ASP A 57 -2.81 29.02 -4.82
CA ASP A 57 -2.68 30.18 -5.72
C ASP A 57 -3.91 30.30 -6.64
#